data_AF-A0A815YH41-F1
#
_entry.id   AF-A0A815YH41-F1
#
_cell.length_a   1.000
_cell.length_b   1.000
_cell.length_c   1.000
_cell.angle_alpha   90.00
_cell.angle_beta   90.00
_cell.angle_gamma   90.00
#
_symmetry.space_group_name_H-M   'P 1'
#
loop_
_entity.id
_entity.type
_entity.pdbx_description
1 polymer ?
#
loop_
_entity_poly.entity_id
_entity_poly.type
_entity_poly.pdbx_seq_one_letter_code
_entity_poly.pdbx_strand_id
1 'polypeptide(L)'
;MLSLWTKVRMLLRRYAKIFDTTKPSVIDTTIQHAIDLEEGSRPTTAAYYRQNPKNNEIIDEAVKQLLQEDRAERSYSAWSSPIVL
;
A
#
# COMPACT_ATOMS: atom_id res chain seq x y z
N MET A 1 12.11 21.14 38.03
CA MET A 1 11.01 20.48 37.27
C MET A 1 11.27 20.73 35.78
N LEU A 2 11.42 19.70 34.94
CA LEU A 2 11.66 19.91 33.50
C LEU A 2 10.43 20.55 32.84
N SER A 3 10.66 21.51 31.95
CA SER A 3 9.64 22.14 31.11
C SER A 3 8.86 21.07 30.33
N LEU A 4 7.55 21.30 30.16
CA LEU A 4 6.67 20.47 29.32
C LEU A 4 7.28 20.20 27.94
N TRP A 5 7.88 21.23 27.34
CA TRP A 5 8.50 21.16 26.02
C TRP A 5 9.69 20.19 25.98
N THR A 6 10.50 20.17 27.06
CA THR A 6 11.62 19.24 27.18
C THR A 6 11.13 17.79 27.29
N LYS A 7 10.04 17.56 28.02
CA LYS A 7 9.41 16.23 28.15
C LYS A 7 8.86 15.74 26.80
N VAL A 8 8.17 16.59 26.05
CA VAL A 8 7.66 16.25 24.70
C VAL A 8 8.80 15.89 23.75
N ARG A 9 9.87 16.69 23.71
CA ARG A 9 11.04 16.41 22.87
C ARG A 9 11.73 15.09 23.22
N MET A 10 11.84 14.77 24.51
CA MET A 10 12.35 13.46 24.95
C MET A 10 11.47 12.32 24.46
N LEU A 11 10.14 12.48 24.49
CA LEU A 11 9.19 11.46 24.09
C LEU A 11 9.26 11.21 22.58
N LEU A 12 9.27 12.28 21.77
CA LEU A 12 9.45 12.19 20.32
C LEU A 12 10.79 11.55 19.94
N ARG A 13 11.88 11.89 20.63
CA ARG A 13 13.19 11.24 20.40
C ARG A 13 13.18 9.77 20.77
N ARG A 14 12.61 9.42 21.93
CA ARG A 14 12.52 8.03 22.41
C ARG A 14 11.71 7.15 21.46
N TYR A 15 10.63 7.69 20.91
CA TYR A 15 9.73 6.98 20.01
C TYR A 15 9.90 7.40 18.55
N ALA A 16 11.06 7.94 18.17
CA ALA A 16 11.29 8.49 16.83
C ALA A 16 10.99 7.47 15.72
N LYS A 17 11.27 6.18 15.95
CA LYS A 17 10.97 5.09 15.03
C LYS A 17 9.48 4.94 14.70
N ILE A 18 8.59 5.23 15.66
CA ILE A 18 7.12 5.17 15.43
C ILE A 18 6.68 6.30 14.50
N PHE A 19 7.38 7.42 14.54
CA PHE A 19 7.11 8.60 13.70
C PHE A 19 7.98 8.64 12.44
N ASP A 20 8.74 7.57 12.16
CA ASP A 20 9.55 7.49 10.96
C ASP A 20 8.64 7.18 9.76
N THR A 21 8.30 8.22 9.01
CA THR A 21 7.50 8.11 7.78
C THR A 21 8.36 7.86 6.54
N THR A 22 9.68 7.70 6.69
CA THR A 22 10.56 7.44 5.55
C THR A 22 10.42 6.01 5.03
N LYS A 23 9.89 5.10 5.86
CA LYS A 23 9.58 3.73 5.48
C LYS A 23 8.12 3.42 5.79
N PRO A 24 7.38 2.76 4.89
CA PRO A 24 6.05 2.29 5.21
C PRO A 24 6.13 1.28 6.35
N SER A 25 5.15 1.33 7.25
CA SER A 25 5.05 0.34 8.32
C SER A 25 4.73 -1.03 7.71
N VAL A 26 5.67 -1.97 7.81
CA VAL A 26 5.46 -3.39 7.51
C VAL A 26 5.41 -4.12 8.84
N ILE A 27 4.34 -4.85 9.09
CA ILE A 27 4.29 -5.81 10.20
C ILE A 27 4.87 -7.11 9.65
N ASP A 28 6.08 -7.46 10.07
CA ASP A 28 6.67 -8.75 9.76
C ASP A 28 5.94 -9.81 10.58
N THR A 29 4.97 -10.49 9.95
CA THR A 29 4.14 -11.51 10.57
C THR A 29 4.09 -12.73 9.67
N THR A 30 4.03 -13.91 10.29
CA THR A 30 3.86 -15.20 9.60
C THR A 30 2.40 -15.53 9.30
N ILE A 31 1.47 -14.62 9.64
CA ILE A 31 0.04 -14.81 9.41
C ILE A 31 -0.24 -14.69 7.91
N GLN A 32 -0.78 -15.76 7.32
CA GLN A 32 -1.36 -15.71 5.99
C GLN A 32 -2.81 -15.21 6.09
N HIS A 33 -3.10 -14.11 5.38
CA HIS A 33 -4.45 -13.59 5.27
C HIS A 33 -5.21 -14.32 4.17
N ALA A 34 -6.49 -14.61 4.42
CA ALA A 34 -7.42 -15.14 3.44
C ALA A 34 -8.65 -14.24 3.37
N ILE A 35 -9.25 -14.13 2.19
CA ILE A 35 -10.53 -13.45 1.95
C ILE A 35 -11.51 -14.53 1.52
N ASP A 36 -12.53 -14.76 2.35
CA ASP A 36 -13.58 -15.72 2.04
C ASP A 36 -14.51 -15.16 0.95
N LEU A 37 -14.90 -16.01 0.01
CA LEU A 37 -15.84 -15.66 -1.04
C LEU A 37 -17.26 -16.03 -0.62
N GLU A 38 -18.23 -15.20 -1.00
CA GLU A 38 -19.65 -15.53 -0.84
C GLU A 38 -20.02 -16.76 -1.69
N GLU A 39 -21.02 -17.52 -1.24
CA GLU A 39 -21.48 -18.72 -1.95
C GLU A 39 -21.92 -18.39 -3.38
N GLY A 40 -21.44 -19.16 -4.35
CA GLY A 40 -21.74 -18.94 -5.77
C GLY A 40 -20.89 -17.86 -6.47
N SER A 41 -19.97 -17.19 -5.76
CA SER A 41 -19.04 -16.22 -6.34
C SER A 41 -18.19 -16.86 -7.44
N ARG A 42 -17.96 -16.10 -8.53
CA ARG A 42 -17.12 -16.50 -9.66
C ARG A 42 -16.19 -15.36 -10.07
N PRO A 43 -15.00 -15.69 -10.61
CA PRO A 43 -14.10 -14.67 -11.12
C PRO A 43 -14.77 -13.75 -12.13
N THR A 44 -14.54 -12.45 -11.96
CA THR A 44 -14.93 -11.42 -12.92
C THR A 44 -13.69 -10.76 -13.49
N THR A 45 -13.63 -10.67 -14.81
CA THR A 45 -12.57 -9.99 -15.54
C THR A 45 -13.14 -8.71 -16.16
N ALA A 46 -12.82 -7.57 -15.59
CA ALA A 46 -13.17 -6.28 -16.17
C ALA A 46 -12.05 -5.76 -17.09
N ALA A 47 -12.44 -5.17 -18.22
CA ALA A 47 -11.52 -4.59 -19.18
C ALA A 47 -10.91 -3.29 -18.63
N TYR A 48 -9.64 -3.02 -18.98
CA TYR A 48 -8.98 -1.76 -18.65
C TYR A 48 -9.58 -0.57 -19.41
N TYR A 49 -9.77 0.56 -18.72
CA TYR A 49 -10.18 1.81 -19.35
C TYR A 49 -9.01 2.52 -19.99
N ARG A 50 -9.19 2.99 -21.23
CA ARG A 50 -8.18 3.84 -21.87
C ARG A 50 -8.03 5.14 -21.09
N GLN A 51 -6.82 5.41 -20.63
CA GLN A 51 -6.46 6.65 -19.96
C GLN A 51 -5.76 7.60 -20.92
N ASN A 52 -5.83 8.90 -20.63
CA ASN A 52 -5.02 9.89 -21.34
C ASN A 52 -3.51 9.68 -21.03
N PRO A 53 -2.58 10.21 -21.85
CA PRO A 53 -1.15 9.98 -21.66
C PRO A 53 -0.63 10.37 -20.26
N LYS A 54 -1.05 11.52 -19.74
CA LYS A 54 -0.66 12.00 -18.40
C LYS A 54 -1.11 11.05 -17.29
N ASN A 55 -2.31 10.50 -17.41
CA ASN A 55 -2.84 9.52 -16.47
C ASN A 55 -2.07 8.20 -16.54
N ASN A 56 -1.69 7.74 -17.74
CA ASN A 56 -0.84 6.55 -17.87
C ASN A 56 0.53 6.75 -17.21
N GLU A 57 1.16 7.93 -17.35
CA GLU A 57 2.44 8.22 -16.69
C GLU A 57 2.33 8.10 -15.15
N ILE A 58 1.24 8.63 -14.57
CA ILE A 58 0.96 8.52 -13.12
C ILE A 58 0.77 7.05 -12.71
N ILE A 59 0.00 6.29 -13.49
CA ILE A 59 -0.23 4.87 -13.21
C ILE A 59 1.09 4.10 -13.26
N ASP A 60 1.89 4.32 -14.31
CA ASP A 60 3.16 3.62 -14.51
C ASP A 60 4.16 3.92 -13.39
N GLU A 61 4.24 5.17 -12.93
CA GLU A 61 5.08 5.56 -11.79
C GLU A 61 4.63 4.89 -10.49
N ALA A 62 3.32 4.90 -10.21
CA ALA A 62 2.75 4.26 -9.02
C ALA A 62 2.95 2.74 -9.03
N VAL A 63 2.70 2.08 -10.16
CA VAL A 63 2.92 0.62 -10.32
C VAL A 63 4.40 0.29 -10.13
N LYS A 64 5.30 1.08 -10.71
CA LYS A 64 6.74 0.89 -10.53
C LYS A 64 7.15 1.01 -9.07
N GLN A 65 6.63 1.99 -8.34
CA GLN A 65 6.90 2.16 -6.92
C GLN A 65 6.41 0.95 -6.11
N LEU A 66 5.18 0.48 -6.35
CA LEU A 66 4.62 -0.69 -5.66
C LEU A 66 5.43 -1.96 -5.90
N LEU A 67 5.94 -2.15 -7.13
CA LEU A 67 6.83 -3.27 -7.46
C LEU A 67 8.20 -3.14 -6.79
N GLN A 68 8.75 -1.93 -6.67
CA GLN A 68 10.04 -1.71 -5.98
C GLN A 68 9.96 -1.91 -4.47
N GLU A 69 8.78 -1.68 -3.88
CA GLU A 69 8.52 -1.83 -2.46
C GLU A 69 8.01 -3.24 -2.07
N ASP A 70 7.99 -4.21 -3.00
CA ASP A 70 7.41 -5.54 -2.84
C ASP A 70 5.96 -5.52 -2.32
N ARG A 71 5.17 -4.52 -2.75
CA ARG A 71 3.74 -4.34 -2.39
C ARG A 71 2.78 -4.86 -3.45
N ALA A 72 3.28 -5.07 -4.65
CA ALA A 72 2.56 -5.70 -5.75
C ALA A 72 3.47 -6.70 -6.45
N GLU A 73 2.88 -7.66 -7.14
CA GLU A 73 3.61 -8.61 -7.96
C GLU A 73 2.88 -8.83 -9.29
N ARG A 74 3.61 -9.36 -10.27
CA ARG A 74 3.00 -9.79 -11.52
C ARG A 74 2.24 -11.09 -11.28
N SER A 75 1.00 -11.16 -11.75
CA SER A 75 0.18 -12.37 -11.63
C SER A 75 -0.64 -12.61 -12.91
N TYR A 76 -1.09 -13.85 -13.07
CA TYR A 76 -2.05 -14.27 -14.10
C TYR A 76 -3.38 -14.62 -13.43
N SER A 77 -4.09 -13.60 -12.95
CA SER A 77 -5.35 -13.76 -12.22
C SER A 77 -6.55 -13.86 -13.15
N ALA A 78 -7.53 -14.70 -12.79
CA ALA A 78 -8.86 -14.69 -13.42
C ALA A 78 -9.72 -13.49 -12.97
N TRP A 79 -9.31 -12.81 -11.90
CA TRP A 79 -9.95 -11.60 -11.37
C TRP A 79 -9.22 -10.36 -11.88
N SER A 80 -9.95 -9.41 -12.45
CA SER A 80 -9.41 -8.09 -12.79
C SER A 80 -10.42 -6.98 -12.57
N SER A 81 -9.91 -5.82 -12.13
CA SER A 81 -10.66 -4.57 -11.99
C SER A 81 -9.88 -3.45 -12.67
N PRO A 82 -10.53 -2.51 -13.38
CA PRO A 82 -9.85 -1.39 -14.00
C PRO A 82 -9.32 -0.41 -12.95
N ILE A 83 -8.20 0.23 -13.27
CA ILE A 83 -7.69 1.38 -12.51
C ILE A 83 -8.50 2.62 -12.91
N VAL A 84 -8.85 3.43 -11.91
CA VAL A 84 -9.59 4.69 -12.08
C VAL A 84 -8.71 5.83 -11.53
N LEU A 85 -8.64 6.93 -12.28
CA LEU A 85 -7.93 8.16 -11.94
C LEU A 85 -8.85 9.37 -12.08
#